data_AF-A0A5C5R2R8-F1
#
_entry.id   AF-A0A5C5R2R8-F1
#
_cell.length_a   1.000
_cell.length_b   1.000
_cell.length_c   1.000
_cell.angle_alpha   90.00
_cell.angle_beta   90.00
_cell.angle_gamma   90.00
#
_symmetry.space_group_name_H-M   'P 1'
#
loop_
_entity.id
_entity.type
_entity.pdbx_description
1 polymer ?
#
loop_
_entity_poly.entity_id
_entity_poly.type
_entity_poly.pdbx_seq_one_letter_code
_entity_poly.pdbx_strand_id
1 'polypeptide(L)' 'MEYYTNEWSIEKALALFEKPLFELLYEAQTVHRQNFDPTKVQVSILLSIKTGNCSEDCKYCAQSVRYDTGLEPEKLLEVE' A
#
# COMPACT_ATOMS: atom_id res chain seq x y z
N MET A 1 -21.01 15.60 18.76
CA MET A 1 -20.02 15.14 17.76
C MET A 1 -18.67 15.13 18.46
N GLU A 2 -18.35 14.03 19.13
CA GLU A 2 -17.03 13.83 19.70
C GLU A 2 -16.09 13.50 18.55
N TYR A 3 -15.10 14.36 18.33
CA TYR A 3 -14.01 14.07 17.42
C TYR A 3 -13.17 12.98 18.08
N TYR A 4 -13.27 11.75 17.58
CA TYR A 4 -12.43 10.62 18.00
C TYR A 4 -10.99 10.87 17.56
N THR A 5 -10.22 11.65 18.31
CA THR A 5 -8.76 11.60 18.22
C THR A 5 -8.28 10.49 19.14
N ASN A 6 -8.52 9.25 18.74
CA ASN A 6 -7.75 8.13 19.26
C ASN A 6 -6.33 8.28 18.72
N GLU A 7 -5.50 9.03 19.46
CA GLU A 7 -4.10 9.24 19.11
C GLU A 7 -3.36 7.89 19.16
N TRP A 8 -2.81 7.52 18.00
CA TRP A 8 -1.90 6.40 17.84
C TRP A 8 -0.52 6.79 18.36
N SER A 9 0.05 5.93 19.21
CA SER A 9 1.46 5.99 19.57
C SER A 9 2.22 4.84 18.92
N ILE A 10 3.55 4.93 18.85
CA ILE A 10 4.41 3.88 18.32
C ILE A 10 4.20 2.59 19.12
N GLU A 11 4.11 2.69 20.43
CA GLU A 11 3.93 1.56 21.35
C GLU A 11 2.61 0.84 21.09
N LYS A 12 1.51 1.58 20.88
CA LYS A 12 0.22 0.99 20.53
C LYS A 12 0.27 0.26 19.19
N ALA A 13 0.98 0.82 18.20
CA ALA A 13 1.15 0.15 16.90
C ALA A 13 1.96 -1.13 17.04
N LEU A 14 3.11 -1.08 17.74
CA LEU A 14 3.96 -2.24 17.98
C LEU A 14 3.22 -3.38 18.71
N ALA A 15 2.35 -3.04 19.68
CA ALA A 15 1.53 -4.02 20.37
C ALA A 15 0.59 -4.81 19.43
N LEU A 16 0.18 -4.23 18.29
CA LEU A 16 -0.55 -4.99 17.26
C LEU A 16 0.34 -5.96 16.50
N PHE A 17 1.56 -5.56 16.14
CA PHE A 17 2.52 -6.44 15.46
C PHE A 17 2.94 -7.63 16.32
N GLU A 18 2.94 -7.46 17.64
CA GLU A 18 3.30 -8.51 18.62
C GLU A 18 2.11 -9.41 19.01
N LYS A 19 0.89 -9.07 18.60
CA LYS A 19 -0.32 -9.82 18.95
C LYS A 19 -0.32 -11.21 18.29
N PRO A 20 -0.87 -12.26 18.94
CA PRO A 20 -1.09 -13.54 18.27
C PRO A 20 -1.87 -13.36 16.97
N LEU A 21 -1.34 -13.90 15.87
CA LEU A 21 -1.84 -13.63 14.52
C LEU A 21 -3.35 -13.85 14.37
N PHE A 22 -3.89 -14.96 14.92
CA PHE A 22 -5.31 -15.28 14.79
C PHE A 22 -6.22 -14.35 15.59
N GLU A 23 -5.76 -13.85 16.75
CA GLU A 23 -6.49 -12.83 17.51
C GLU A 23 -6.51 -11.50 16.74
N LEU A 24 -5.37 -11.11 16.16
CA LEU A 24 -5.27 -9.91 15.31
C LEU A 24 -6.18 -10.01 14.08
N LEU A 25 -6.21 -11.15 13.40
CA LEU A 25 -7.06 -11.37 12.24
C LEU A 25 -8.55 -11.30 12.60
N TYR A 26 -8.96 -11.88 13.74
CA TYR A 26 -10.34 -11.82 14.20
C TYR A 26 -10.78 -10.38 14.51
N GLU A 27 -9.94 -9.61 15.20
CA GLU A 27 -10.19 -8.19 15.47
C GLU A 27 -10.25 -7.38 14.18
N ALA A 28 -9.32 -7.59 13.24
CA ALA A 28 -9.29 -6.90 11.96
C ALA A 28 -10.58 -7.15 11.14
N GLN A 29 -11.06 -8.40 11.08
CA GLN A 29 -12.32 -8.72 10.41
C GLN A 29 -13.52 -8.07 11.10
N THR A 30 -13.51 -8.02 12.43
CA THR A 30 -14.58 -7.39 13.22
C THR A 30 -14.67 -5.89 12.90
N VAL A 31 -13.55 -5.18 12.93
CA VAL A 31 -13.47 -3.75 12.58
C VAL A 31 -13.86 -3.52 11.11
N HIS A 32 -13.39 -4.37 10.19
CA HIS A 32 -13.73 -4.26 8.77
C HIS A 32 -15.26 -4.37 8.55
N ARG A 33 -15.92 -5.37 9.14
CA ARG A 33 -17.38 -5.59 9.01
C ARG A 33 -18.22 -4.50 9.65
N GLN A 34 -17.69 -3.79 10.64
CA GLN A 34 -18.38 -2.64 11.26
C GLN A 34 -18.41 -1.40 10.35
N ASN A 35 -17.44 -1.28 9.43
CA ASN A 35 -17.23 -0.06 8.66
C ASN A 35 -17.40 -0.24 7.14
N PHE A 36 -17.33 -1.48 6.63
CA PHE A 36 -17.39 -1.80 5.21
C PHE A 36 -18.32 -2.98 4.95
N ASP A 37 -18.89 -3.04 3.74
CA ASP A 37 -19.62 -4.20 3.25
C ASP A 37 -18.63 -5.34 2.98
N PRO A 38 -18.65 -6.44 3.77
CA PRO A 38 -17.65 -7.50 3.67
C PRO A 38 -17.75 -8.31 2.38
N THR A 39 -18.77 -8.06 1.56
CA THR A 39 -18.97 -8.72 0.26
C THR A 39 -18.49 -7.87 -0.91
N LYS A 40 -18.04 -6.63 -0.67
CA LYS A 40 -17.60 -5.69 -1.70
C LYS A 40 -16.10 -5.48 -1.66
N VAL A 41 -15.53 -5.34 -2.85
CA VAL A 41 -14.12 -4.98 -3.04
C VAL A 41 -14.04 -3.83 -4.02
N GLN A 42 -13.18 -2.87 -3.73
CA GLN A 42 -12.90 -1.73 -4.61
C GLN A 42 -11.90 -2.15 -5.70
N VAL A 43 -12.19 -1.83 -6.96
CA VAL A 43 -11.34 -2.15 -8.11
C VAL A 43 -10.81 -0.87 -8.74
N SER A 44 -9.49 -0.77 -8.89
CA SER A 44 -8.78 0.33 -9.58
C SER A 44 -7.88 -0.25 -10.65
N ILE A 45 -7.75 0.47 -11.77
CA ILE A 45 -6.80 0.16 -12.84
C ILE A 45 -5.82 1.33 -12.93
N LEU A 46 -4.53 1.03 -13.00
CA LEU A 46 -3.47 2.00 -13.25
C LEU A 46 -2.65 1.59 -14.46
N LEU A 47 -2.01 2.58 -15.09
CA LEU A 47 -1.03 2.37 -16.14
C LEU A 47 0.16 3.30 -15.90
N SER A 48 1.34 2.88 -16.33
CA SER A 48 2.56 3.67 -16.24
C SER A 48 2.66 4.56 -17.49
N ILE A 49 2.43 5.87 -17.34
CA ILE A 49 2.51 6.81 -18.48
C ILE A 49 3.93 6.87 -19.08
N LYS A 50 4.95 6.57 -18.27
CA LYS A 50 6.35 6.44 -18.69
C LYS A 50 7.03 5.43 -17.77
N THR A 51 7.55 4.35 -18.33
CA THR A 51 8.17 3.25 -17.58
C THR A 51 9.70 3.31 -17.66
N GLY A 52 10.35 3.11 -16.51
CA GLY A 52 11.81 2.99 -16.44
C GLY A 52 12.53 4.34 -16.44
N ASN A 53 13.86 4.29 -16.43
CA ASN A 53 14.74 5.46 -16.37
C ASN A 53 14.47 6.43 -15.20
N CYS A 54 14.05 5.91 -14.03
CA CYS A 54 13.82 6.71 -12.84
C CYS A 54 15.15 7.07 -12.16
N SER A 55 15.33 8.34 -11.79
CA SER A 55 16.55 8.87 -11.16
C SER A 55 16.77 8.43 -9.72
N GLU A 56 15.68 8.04 -9.04
CA GLU A 56 15.66 7.69 -7.63
C GLU A 56 16.35 6.35 -7.35
N ASP A 57 16.92 6.20 -6.16
CA ASP A 57 17.67 5.01 -5.73
C ASP A 57 16.84 4.10 -4.80
N CYS A 58 15.58 3.88 -5.17
CA CYS A 58 14.69 3.01 -4.40
C CYS A 58 15.13 1.54 -4.56
N LYS A 59 15.67 0.94 -3.50
CA LYS A 59 16.29 -0.41 -3.49
C LYS A 59 15.36 -1.55 -3.92
N TYR A 60 14.04 -1.32 -3.91
CA TYR A 60 13.01 -2.29 -4.29
C TYR A 60 12.40 -2.03 -5.68
N CYS A 61 12.66 -0.87 -6.28
CA CYS A 61 11.94 -0.44 -7.49
C CYS A 61 12.67 -0.89 -8.74
N ALA A 62 11.99 -1.66 -9.61
CA ALA A 62 12.55 -2.14 -10.87
C ALA A 62 12.88 -1.01 -11.88
N GLN A 63 12.31 0.19 -11.69
CA GLN A 63 12.44 1.31 -12.64
C GLN A 63 13.65 2.21 -12.38
N SER A 64 14.36 2.02 -11.28
CA SER A 64 15.52 2.83 -10.92
C SER A 64 16.70 2.54 -11.85
N VAL A 65 17.31 3.58 -12.41
CA VAL A 65 18.53 3.46 -13.25
C VAL A 65 19.76 3.03 -12.48
N ARG A 66 19.67 2.96 -11.15
CA ARG A 66 20.79 2.60 -10.28
C ARG A 66 21.04 1.09 -10.25
N TYR A 67 20.11 0.29 -10.78
CA TYR A 67 20.18 -1.18 -10.76
C TYR A 67 19.89 -1.77 -12.13
N ASP A 68 20.52 -2.93 -12.39
CA ASP A 68 20.18 -3.76 -13.54
C ASP A 68 19.05 -4.72 -13.14
N THR A 69 17.86 -4.45 -13.65
CA THR A 69 16.62 -5.18 -13.34
C THR A 69 16.05 -5.91 -14.55
N GLY A 70 16.71 -5.80 -15.72
CA GLY A 70 16.19 -6.28 -17.01
C GLY A 70 14.94 -5.55 -17.51
N LEU A 71 14.56 -4.41 -16.90
CA LEU A 71 13.43 -3.60 -17.36
C LEU A 71 13.85 -2.72 -18.54
N GLU A 72 13.20 -2.92 -19.68
CA GLU A 72 13.36 -2.05 -20.86
C GLU A 72 12.59 -0.73 -20.68
N PRO A 73 13.25 0.45 -20.79
CA PRO A 73 12.57 1.73 -20.66
C PRO A 73 11.62 2.02 -21.83
N GLU A 74 10.46 2.59 -21.52
CA GLU A 74 9.45 2.98 -22.49
C GLU A 74 9.40 4.50 -22.65
N LYS A 75 9.03 4.96 -23.85
CA LYS A 75 8.75 6.38 -24.07
C LYS A 75 7.46 6.77 -23.33
N LEU A 76 7.32 8.08 -23.11
CA LEU A 76 6.05 8.63 -22.63
C LEU A 76 4.95 8.21 -23.61
N LEU A 77 3.86 7.65 -23.09
CA LEU A 77 2.69 7.29 -23.88
C LEU A 77 2.09 8.53 -24.54
N GLU A 78 1.55 8.36 -25.74
CA GLU A 78 0.76 9.39 -26.41
C GLU A 78 -0.61 9.52 -25.73
N VAL A 79 -1.06 10.76 -25.53
CA VAL A 79 -2.37 11.08 -24.95
C VAL A 79 -3.19 11.77 -26.03
N GLU A 80 -4.41 11.29 -26.29
CA GLU A 80 -5.41 11.94 -27.16
C GLU A 80 -6.14 13.09 -26.45
#